data_AF-A0A6A0A7Q5-F1
#
_entry.id   AF-A0A6A0A7Q5-F1
#
_cell.length_a   1.000
_cell.length_b   1.000
_cell.length_c   1.000
_cell.angle_alpha   90.00
_cell.angle_beta   90.00
_cell.angle_gamma   90.00
#
_symmetry.space_group_name_H-M   'P 1'
#
loop_
_entity.id
_entity.type
_entity.pdbx_description
1 polymer ?
#
loop_
_entity_poly.entity_id
_entity_poly.type
_entity_poly.pdbx_seq_one_letter_code
_entity_poly.pdbx_strand_id
1 'polypeptide(L)'
;MARVPYSHELYALARHIVFRCDKEHKAVVECKKKHDWPEDCKPESEALVRATNKLYKEAMEKAPQEFKDFAACLDNYGLRFARCRDRQKTFEKAFPIEASSQPPAHAAAARDSCHVTQEARPASPMFRQCSMPSMGPTAHGPSLITV
;
A
#
# COMPACT_ATOMS: atom_id res chain seq x y z
N MET A 1 15.30 -21.79 -8.12
CA MET A 1 14.99 -20.35 -8.25
C MET A 1 13.52 -20.22 -8.63
N ALA A 2 12.74 -19.38 -7.96
CA ALA A 2 11.35 -19.13 -8.38
C ALA A 2 11.37 -18.21 -9.59
N ARG A 3 10.48 -18.47 -10.57
CA ARG A 3 10.26 -17.61 -11.72
C ARG A 3 9.95 -16.18 -11.27
N VAL A 4 10.43 -15.18 -12.00
CA VAL A 4 10.03 -13.79 -11.81
C VAL A 4 8.51 -13.68 -12.06
N PRO A 5 7.72 -13.13 -11.14
CA PRO A 5 6.27 -13.03 -11.29
C PRO A 5 5.87 -12.12 -12.46
N TYR A 6 4.74 -12.42 -13.08
CA TYR A 6 4.10 -11.57 -14.08
C TYR A 6 3.49 -10.31 -13.43
N SER A 7 3.19 -9.30 -14.25
CA SER A 7 2.63 -8.04 -13.78
C SER A 7 1.31 -8.20 -13.02
N HIS A 8 0.39 -9.05 -13.50
CA HIS A 8 -0.89 -9.30 -12.83
C HIS A 8 -0.75 -10.05 -11.49
N GLU A 9 0.25 -10.94 -11.37
CA GLU A 9 0.58 -11.63 -10.11
C GLU A 9 1.15 -10.66 -9.07
N LEU A 10 2.09 -9.79 -9.48
CA LEU A 10 2.60 -8.73 -8.61
C LEU A 10 1.48 -7.76 -8.21
N TYR A 11 0.58 -7.44 -9.13
CA TYR A 11 -0.56 -6.56 -8.86
C TYR A 11 -1.56 -7.18 -7.88
N ALA A 12 -1.80 -8.50 -7.98
CA ALA A 12 -2.60 -9.25 -7.02
C ALA A 12 -2.00 -9.19 -5.60
N LEU A 13 -0.67 -9.23 -5.48
CA LEU A 13 0.06 -9.12 -4.21
C LEU A 13 0.33 -7.70 -3.75
N ALA A 14 -0.01 -6.66 -4.53
CA ALA A 14 0.38 -5.28 -4.22
C ALA A 14 0.00 -4.86 -2.80
N ARG A 15 -1.20 -5.23 -2.35
CA ARG A 15 -1.65 -4.96 -0.97
C ARG A 15 -0.80 -5.72 0.05
N HIS A 16 -0.56 -7.01 -0.17
CA HIS A 16 0.26 -7.84 0.71
C HIS A 16 1.72 -7.34 0.79
N ILE A 17 2.29 -6.85 -0.30
CA ILE A 17 3.64 -6.27 -0.32
C ILE A 17 3.72 -5.07 0.61
N VAL A 18 2.78 -4.12 0.51
CA VAL A 18 2.78 -2.91 1.34
C VAL A 18 2.68 -3.23 2.83
N PHE A 19 1.86 -4.22 3.22
CA PHE A 19 1.66 -4.54 4.64
C PHE A 19 2.68 -5.53 5.21
N ARG A 20 3.08 -6.55 4.43
CA ARG A 20 3.99 -7.61 4.91
C ARG A 20 5.47 -7.29 4.69
N CYS A 21 5.78 -6.41 3.73
CA CYS A 21 7.12 -5.88 3.49
C CYS A 21 7.20 -4.39 3.87
N ASP A 22 6.39 -3.94 4.84
CA ASP A 22 6.25 -2.52 5.21
C ASP A 22 7.59 -1.88 5.60
N LYS A 23 8.44 -2.61 6.32
CA LYS A 23 9.76 -2.13 6.75
C LYS A 23 10.65 -1.78 5.55
N GLU A 24 10.80 -2.72 4.62
CA GLU A 24 11.62 -2.55 3.41
C GLU A 24 10.98 -1.53 2.48
N HIS A 25 9.65 -1.54 2.35
CA HIS A 25 8.93 -0.59 1.50
C HIS A 25 9.08 0.85 2.00
N LYS A 26 8.93 1.09 3.31
CA LYS A 26 9.18 2.41 3.92
C LYS A 26 10.63 2.83 3.75
N ALA A 27 11.60 1.94 3.92
CA ALA A 27 13.01 2.28 3.72
C ALA A 27 13.29 2.81 2.31
N VAL A 28 12.73 2.17 1.28
CA VAL A 28 12.85 2.63 -0.12
C VAL A 28 12.19 3.99 -0.32
N VAL A 29 10.98 4.19 0.21
CA VAL A 29 10.26 5.46 0.09
C VAL A 29 11.00 6.59 0.80
N GLU A 30 11.52 6.34 2.01
CA GLU A 30 12.28 7.34 2.77
C GLU A 30 13.63 7.66 2.13
N CYS A 31 14.31 6.67 1.55
CA CYS A 31 15.53 6.93 0.79
C CYS A 31 15.24 7.78 -0.45
N LYS A 32 14.20 7.44 -1.23
CA LYS A 32 13.79 8.17 -2.43
C LYS A 32 13.34 9.61 -2.16
N LYS A 33 12.90 9.92 -0.93
CA LYS A 33 12.60 11.30 -0.53
C LYS A 33 13.85 12.14 -0.29
N LYS A 34 14.98 11.51 0.06
CA LYS A 34 16.24 12.18 0.36
C LYS A 34 17.17 12.26 -0.85
N HIS A 35 17.07 11.31 -1.76
CA HIS A 35 17.94 11.16 -2.91
C HIS A 35 17.12 11.18 -4.21
N ASP A 36 17.52 12.02 -5.16
CA ASP A 36 16.89 12.09 -6.48
C ASP A 36 17.33 10.95 -7.41
N TRP A 37 18.54 10.42 -7.20
CA TRP A 37 19.13 9.38 -8.03
C TRP A 37 18.83 7.98 -7.51
N PRO A 38 18.39 7.04 -8.36
CA PRO A 38 18.00 5.69 -7.93
C PRO A 38 19.16 4.84 -7.40
N GLU A 39 20.40 5.12 -7.83
CA GLU A 39 21.60 4.37 -7.43
C GLU A 39 21.91 4.53 -5.93
N ASP A 40 21.55 5.67 -5.34
CA ASP A 40 21.77 5.94 -3.91
C ASP A 40 20.90 5.06 -3.01
N CYS A 41 19.76 4.59 -3.52
CA CYS A 41 18.78 3.76 -2.80
C CYS A 41 18.80 2.29 -3.24
N LYS A 42 19.89 1.87 -3.90
CA LYS A 42 20.05 0.51 -4.39
C LYS A 42 19.94 -0.56 -3.27
N PRO A 43 20.59 -0.43 -2.10
CA PRO A 43 20.53 -1.49 -1.10
C PRO A 43 19.12 -1.68 -0.51
N GLU A 44 18.38 -0.59 -0.28
CA GLU A 44 16.99 -0.63 0.17
C GLU A 44 16.08 -1.24 -0.90
N SER A 45 16.28 -0.84 -2.16
CA SER A 45 15.49 -1.34 -3.28
C SER A 45 15.69 -2.84 -3.50
N GLU A 46 16.94 -3.31 -3.44
CA GLU A 46 17.24 -4.74 -3.51
C GLU A 46 16.65 -5.50 -2.31
N ALA A 47 16.66 -4.92 -1.11
CA ALA A 47 16.03 -5.53 0.05
C ALA A 47 14.51 -5.70 -0.15
N LEU A 48 13.83 -4.67 -0.67
CA LEU A 48 12.41 -4.75 -1.01
C LEU A 48 12.11 -5.80 -2.08
N VAL A 49 12.94 -5.89 -3.13
CA VAL A 49 12.80 -6.92 -4.17
C VAL A 49 13.00 -8.32 -3.59
N ARG A 50 13.98 -8.52 -2.71
CA ARG A 50 14.18 -9.80 -2.00
C ARG A 50 12.98 -10.17 -1.13
N ALA A 51 12.45 -9.21 -0.38
CA ALA A 51 11.27 -9.42 0.47
C ALA A 51 10.02 -9.76 -0.36
N THR A 52 9.81 -9.05 -1.47
CA THR A 52 8.70 -9.28 -2.41
C THR A 52 8.79 -10.67 -3.05
N ASN A 53 9.98 -11.08 -3.49
CA ASN A 53 10.19 -12.41 -4.07
C ASN A 53 9.99 -13.53 -3.06
N LYS A 54 10.34 -13.30 -1.79
CA LYS A 54 10.05 -14.24 -0.71
C LYS A 54 8.53 -14.35 -0.47
N LEU A 55 7.84 -13.21 -0.40
CA LEU A 55 6.39 -13.16 -0.23
C LEU A 55 5.64 -13.88 -1.36
N TYR A 56 6.09 -13.69 -2.60
CA TYR A 56 5.52 -14.38 -3.77
C TYR A 56 5.66 -15.90 -3.67
N LYS A 57 6.83 -16.40 -3.25
CA LYS A 57 7.02 -17.84 -3.00
C LYS A 57 6.08 -18.35 -1.92
N GLU A 58 5.97 -17.64 -0.80
CA GLU A 58 5.08 -18.02 0.29
C GLU A 58 3.60 -18.06 -0.16
N ALA A 59 3.16 -17.11 -0.98
CA ALA A 59 1.80 -17.10 -1.52
C ALA A 59 1.55 -18.32 -2.42
N MET A 60 2.51 -18.64 -3.29
CA MET A 60 2.46 -19.81 -4.17
C MET A 60 2.55 -21.15 -3.43
N GLU A 61 3.20 -21.20 -2.27
CA GLU A 61 3.29 -22.41 -1.45
C GLU A 61 2.03 -22.62 -0.59
N LYS A 62 1.48 -21.53 -0.02
CA LYS A 62 0.33 -21.62 0.89
C LYS A 62 -1.03 -21.65 0.20
N ALA A 63 -1.19 -20.86 -0.87
CA ALA A 63 -2.47 -20.68 -1.57
C ALA A 63 -2.29 -20.66 -3.09
N PRO A 64 -1.69 -21.71 -3.70
CA PRO A 64 -1.35 -21.72 -5.12
C PRO A 64 -2.57 -21.54 -6.03
N GLN A 65 -3.69 -22.19 -5.69
CA GLN A 65 -4.86 -22.22 -6.56
C GLN A 65 -5.62 -20.90 -6.47
N GLU A 66 -5.92 -20.46 -5.24
CA GLU A 66 -6.63 -19.23 -4.96
C GLU A 66 -5.87 -18.01 -5.48
N PHE A 67 -4.55 -18.02 -5.35
CA PHE A 67 -3.70 -16.97 -5.88
C PHE A 67 -3.74 -16.92 -7.41
N LYS A 68 -3.55 -18.06 -8.09
CA LYS A 68 -3.60 -18.13 -9.56
C LYS A 68 -4.97 -17.73 -10.10
N ASP A 69 -6.06 -18.17 -9.47
CA ASP A 69 -7.42 -17.83 -9.90
C ASP A 69 -7.70 -16.34 -9.75
N PHE A 70 -7.22 -15.74 -8.65
CA PHE A 70 -7.32 -14.30 -8.45
C PHE A 70 -6.48 -13.51 -9.46
N ALA A 71 -5.23 -13.92 -9.66
CA ALA A 71 -4.30 -13.27 -10.57
C ALA A 71 -4.77 -13.38 -12.04
N ALA A 72 -5.29 -14.54 -12.45
CA ALA A 72 -5.87 -14.76 -13.77
C ALA A 72 -7.16 -13.94 -13.97
N CYS A 73 -8.00 -13.80 -12.95
CA CYS A 73 -9.15 -12.89 -13.02
C CYS A 73 -8.71 -11.44 -13.28
N LEU A 74 -7.67 -10.98 -12.57
CA LEU A 74 -7.14 -9.64 -12.78
C LEU A 74 -6.57 -9.46 -14.19
N ASP A 75 -5.86 -10.46 -14.72
CA ASP A 75 -5.34 -10.43 -16.09
C ASP A 75 -6.48 -10.30 -17.12
N ASN A 76 -7.54 -11.10 -16.97
CA ASN A 76 -8.70 -11.11 -17.88
C ASN A 76 -9.51 -9.80 -17.86
N TYR A 77 -9.57 -9.11 -16.72
CA TYR A 77 -10.40 -7.91 -16.56
C TYR A 77 -9.59 -6.60 -16.53
N GLY A 78 -8.35 -6.61 -17.03
CA GLY A 78 -7.52 -5.40 -17.11
C GLY A 78 -7.21 -4.81 -15.74
N LEU A 79 -6.86 -5.67 -14.79
CA LEU A 79 -6.47 -5.33 -13.41
C LEU A 79 -7.57 -4.64 -12.58
N ARG A 80 -8.85 -4.78 -12.98
CA ARG A 80 -9.99 -4.18 -12.27
C ARG A 80 -10.43 -5.03 -11.08
N PHE A 81 -9.93 -4.71 -9.89
CA PHE A 81 -10.31 -5.39 -8.64
C PHE A 81 -11.82 -5.52 -8.40
N ALA A 82 -12.62 -4.54 -8.85
CA ALA A 82 -14.08 -4.56 -8.70
C ALA A 82 -14.73 -5.82 -9.29
N ARG A 83 -14.14 -6.41 -10.34
CA ARG A 83 -14.67 -7.62 -11.00
C ARG A 83 -14.16 -8.92 -10.40
N CYS A 84 -13.16 -8.85 -9.52
CA CYS A 84 -12.46 -10.01 -8.95
C CYS A 84 -12.51 -10.05 -7.41
N ARG A 85 -13.43 -9.31 -6.78
CA ARG A 85 -13.53 -9.19 -5.30
C ARG A 85 -13.83 -10.50 -4.59
N ASP A 86 -14.57 -11.39 -5.24
CA ASP A 86 -14.87 -12.72 -4.73
C ASP A 86 -13.62 -13.60 -4.68
N ARG A 87 -12.83 -13.65 -5.76
CA ARG A 87 -11.54 -14.37 -5.79
C ARG A 87 -10.52 -13.75 -4.83
N GLN A 88 -10.50 -12.42 -4.72
CA GLN A 88 -9.68 -11.72 -3.73
C GLN A 88 -9.99 -12.19 -2.31
N LYS A 89 -11.28 -12.26 -1.92
CA LYS A 89 -11.68 -12.72 -0.58
C LYS A 89 -11.26 -14.16 -0.32
N THR A 90 -11.39 -15.03 -1.32
CA THR A 90 -10.94 -16.42 -1.22
C THR A 90 -9.44 -16.50 -0.99
N PHE A 91 -8.66 -15.76 -1.78
CA PHE A 91 -7.21 -15.67 -1.61
C PHE A 91 -6.83 -15.09 -0.23
N GLU A 92 -7.43 -13.98 0.19
CA GLU A 92 -7.13 -13.36 1.48
C GLU A 92 -7.56 -14.22 2.69
N LYS A 93 -8.52 -15.13 2.51
CA LYS A 93 -8.89 -16.11 3.54
C LYS A 93 -7.81 -17.19 3.71
N ALA A 94 -7.21 -17.64 2.61
CA ALA A 94 -6.13 -18.63 2.62
C ALA A 94 -4.76 -18.00 2.95
N PHE A 95 -4.56 -16.75 2.55
CA PHE A 95 -3.33 -15.98 2.73
C PHE A 95 -3.63 -14.60 3.31
N PRO A 96 -3.86 -14.52 4.63
CA PRO A 96 -4.22 -13.27 5.29
C PRO A 96 -3.12 -12.23 5.18
N ILE A 97 -3.54 -10.97 5.14
CA ILE A 97 -2.65 -9.82 5.26
C ILE A 97 -2.33 -9.71 6.75
N GLU A 98 -1.29 -10.43 7.18
CA GLU A 98 -0.80 -10.38 8.56
C GLU A 98 -0.54 -8.92 8.96
N ALA A 99 -1.41 -8.39 9.81
CA ALA A 99 -1.29 -7.06 10.37
C ALA A 99 -0.47 -7.14 11.66
N SER A 100 0.79 -7.56 11.55
CA SER A 100 1.74 -7.37 12.66
C SER A 100 1.99 -5.89 12.98
N SER A 101 1.36 -4.98 12.23
CA SER A 101 0.98 -3.64 12.70
C SER A 101 -0.36 -3.21 12.11
N GLN A 102 -1.48 -3.63 12.71
CA GLN A 102 -2.72 -2.84 12.63
C GLN A 102 -2.43 -1.45 13.25
N PRO A 103 -2.59 -0.31 12.54
CA PRO A 103 -3.05 0.88 13.23
C PRO A 103 -4.54 0.67 13.61
N PRO A 104 -4.96 1.12 14.80
CA PRO A 104 -6.33 0.91 15.28
C PRO A 104 -7.38 1.45 14.29
N ALA A 105 -8.62 1.01 14.48
CA ALA A 105 -9.81 1.28 13.66
C ALA A 105 -10.14 2.77 13.33
N HIS A 106 -9.29 3.73 13.69
CA HIS A 106 -9.43 5.15 13.35
C HIS A 106 -9.00 5.51 11.91
N ALA A 107 -8.28 4.63 11.20
CA ALA A 107 -7.92 4.84 9.78
C ALA A 107 -9.12 4.74 8.80
N ALA A 108 -10.31 4.40 9.30
CA ALA A 108 -11.55 4.47 8.53
C ALA A 108 -11.92 5.92 8.15
N ALA A 109 -11.43 6.94 8.88
CA ALA A 109 -11.83 8.34 8.69
C ALA A 109 -11.20 9.08 7.49
N ALA A 110 -10.17 8.52 6.83
CA ALA A 110 -9.50 9.21 5.72
C ALA A 110 -10.11 8.91 4.34
N ARG A 111 -11.17 8.09 4.25
CA ARG A 111 -11.77 7.70 2.96
C ARG A 111 -12.77 8.72 2.41
N ASP A 112 -13.23 9.68 3.22
CA ASP A 112 -14.31 10.60 2.82
C ASP A 112 -13.88 11.97 2.27
N SER A 113 -12.59 12.31 2.25
CA SER A 113 -12.15 13.64 1.79
C SER A 113 -11.27 13.59 0.54
N CYS A 114 -11.76 12.97 -0.52
CA CYS A 114 -11.23 13.16 -1.87
C CYS A 114 -12.34 13.73 -2.77
N HIS A 115 -12.53 15.04 -2.72
CA HIS A 115 -13.32 15.72 -3.75
C HIS A 115 -12.44 15.85 -5.01
N VAL A 116 -12.93 15.39 -6.15
CA VAL A 116 -12.29 15.60 -7.46
C VAL A 116 -12.60 17.03 -7.89
N THR A 117 -11.67 17.95 -7.73
CA THR A 117 -11.72 19.22 -8.45
C THR A 117 -11.10 19.02 -9.83
N GLN A 118 -11.95 19.12 -10.84
CA GLN A 118 -11.56 19.09 -12.24
C GLN A 118 -11.26 20.54 -12.66
N GLU A 119 -9.99 20.96 -12.58
CA GLU A 119 -9.56 22.20 -13.23
C GLU A 119 -8.19 21.99 -13.91
N ALA A 120 -8.07 22.57 -15.11
CA ALA A 120 -7.13 22.19 -16.16
C ALA A 120 -5.64 22.31 -15.78
N ARG A 121 -4.85 21.30 -16.13
CA ARG A 121 -3.39 21.27 -15.92
C ARG A 121 -2.68 22.23 -16.91
N PRO A 122 -1.55 22.83 -16.50
CA PRO A 122 -0.36 22.80 -17.31
C PRO A 122 0.66 21.78 -16.75
N ALA A 123 1.30 21.09 -17.69
CA ALA A 123 2.37 20.10 -17.59
C ALA A 123 3.14 19.98 -16.25
N SER A 124 2.74 19.04 -15.37
CA SER A 124 3.59 18.32 -14.40
C SER A 124 2.82 17.13 -13.81
N PRO A 125 3.44 15.97 -13.53
CA PRO A 125 2.72 14.78 -13.09
C PRO A 125 2.29 14.87 -11.62
N MET A 126 1.03 15.30 -11.44
CA MET A 126 0.08 14.94 -10.38
C MET A 126 0.67 14.59 -8.99
N PHE A 127 1.04 15.63 -8.23
CA PHE A 127 0.95 15.55 -6.79
C PHE A 127 -0.54 15.59 -6.40
N ARG A 128 -1.02 14.52 -5.76
CA ARG A 128 -2.34 14.47 -5.15
C ARG A 128 -2.29 15.31 -3.87
N GLN A 129 -2.74 16.56 -3.93
CA GLN A 129 -2.73 17.43 -2.75
C GLN A 129 -3.85 16.99 -1.80
N CYS A 130 -3.48 16.20 -0.79
CA CYS A 130 -4.33 16.01 0.38
C CYS A 130 -4.25 17.31 1.20
N SER A 131 -5.30 18.13 1.19
CA SER A 131 -5.39 19.26 2.12
C SER A 131 -5.49 18.70 3.53
N MET A 132 -4.48 18.95 4.36
CA MET A 132 -4.56 18.62 5.78
C MET A 132 -5.61 19.53 6.45
N PRO A 133 -6.49 19.00 7.30
CA PRO A 133 -7.32 19.85 8.14
C PRO A 133 -6.40 20.67 9.07
N SER A 134 -6.60 21.98 9.05
CA SER A 134 -5.99 22.93 9.98
C SER A 134 -6.23 22.49 11.42
N MET A 135 -5.17 22.15 12.16
CA MET A 135 -5.22 22.04 13.61
C MET A 135 -5.35 23.47 14.17
N GLY A 136 -6.56 23.86 14.56
CA GLY A 136 -6.79 25.09 15.30
C GLY A 136 -6.08 25.09 16.67
N PRO A 137 -5.66 26.26 17.18
CA PRO A 137 -4.91 26.34 18.42
C PRO A 137 -5.77 25.94 19.63
N THR A 138 -5.20 25.08 20.46
CA THR A 138 -5.75 24.59 21.73
C THR A 138 -5.85 25.75 22.72
N ALA A 139 -7.06 26.09 23.16
CA ALA A 139 -7.31 27.06 24.20
C ALA A 139 -6.86 26.50 25.57
N HIS A 140 -5.79 27.04 26.15
CA HIS A 140 -5.48 26.90 27.57
C HIS A 140 -6.15 28.04 28.33
N GLY A 141 -7.27 27.75 29.00
CA GLY A 141 -7.83 28.61 30.04
C GLY A 141 -7.21 28.27 31.40
N PRO A 142 -6.74 29.24 32.19
CA PRO A 142 -6.30 28.98 33.56
C PRO A 142 -7.51 28.93 34.52
N SER A 143 -7.64 27.80 35.24
CA SER A 143 -8.47 27.68 36.43
C SER A 143 -7.96 28.63 37.52
N LEU A 144 -8.79 29.59 37.93
CA LEU A 144 -8.61 30.35 39.15
C LEU A 144 -8.91 29.45 40.36
N ILE A 145 -7.92 29.29 41.23
CA ILE A 145 -8.06 28.72 42.57
C ILE A 145 -8.27 29.88 43.54
N THR A 146 -9.37 29.81 44.29
CA THR A 146 -9.74 30.66 45.42
C THR A 146 -8.76 30.52 46.58
N VAL A 147 -8.37 31.64 47.19
CA VAL A 147 -7.92 31.75 48.59
C VAL A 147 -8.72 32.88 49.23
#